data_AF-A0ABD4TMD8-F1
#
_entry.id   AF-A0ABD4TMD8-F1
#
_cell.length_a   1.000
_cell.length_b   1.000
_cell.length_c   1.000
_cell.angle_alpha   90.00
_cell.angle_beta   90.00
_cell.angle_gamma   90.00
#
_symmetry.space_group_name_H-M   'P 1'
#
loop_
_entity.id
_entity.type
_entity.pdbx_description
1 polymer ?
#
loop_
_entity_poly.entity_id
_entity_poly.type
_entity_poly.pdbx_seq_one_letter_code
_entity_poly.pdbx_strand_id
1 'polypeptide(L)'
;MKFGNLLGSGRLKLTPLKAEIVIKILQDTGFSFIRQTGGHVIMQDPDGRSVVIPVHPGEELGRGILRAIIRQSGLTRDEFLTKLVTIRK
;
A
#
# COMPACT_ATOMS: atom_id res chain seq x y z
N MET A 1 -14.11 -0.79 11.81
CA MET A 1 -13.76 0.19 12.87
C MET A 1 -12.74 1.16 12.27
N LYS A 2 -13.05 2.46 12.24
CA LYS A 2 -12.10 3.48 11.77
C LYS A 2 -11.11 3.74 12.91
N PHE A 3 -9.83 3.42 12.73
CA PHE A 3 -8.80 3.76 13.71
C PHE A 3 -8.58 5.28 13.66
N GLY A 4 -9.39 6.01 14.43
CA GLY A 4 -9.21 7.44 14.64
C GLY A 4 -7.90 7.71 15.38
N ASN A 5 -7.05 8.53 14.77
CA ASN A 5 -5.89 9.25 15.31
C ASN A 5 -5.43 8.89 16.73
N LEU A 6 -4.67 7.80 16.87
CA LEU A 6 -3.81 7.55 18.04
C LEU A 6 -2.33 7.87 17.76
N LEU A 7 -2.00 8.18 16.51
CA LEU A 7 -0.69 8.67 16.09
C LEU A 7 -0.96 9.88 15.19
N GLY A 8 -0.46 11.06 15.55
CA GLY A 8 -0.56 12.26 14.72
C GLY A 8 0.22 12.11 13.40
N SER A 9 -0.34 11.38 12.45
CA SER A 9 0.21 11.13 11.11
C SER A 9 0.24 12.37 10.23
N GLY A 10 -0.28 13.51 10.72
CA GLY A 10 -0.11 14.82 10.11
C GLY A 10 1.36 15.20 9.86
N ARG A 11 2.32 14.65 10.61
CA ARG A 11 3.77 14.85 10.37
C ARG A 11 4.43 13.77 9.50
N LEU A 12 3.82 12.60 9.37
CA LEU A 12 4.41 11.49 8.60
C LEU A 12 4.32 11.80 7.11
N LYS A 13 5.44 11.78 6.40
CA LYS A 13 5.51 12.05 4.96
C LYS A 13 5.43 10.74 4.19
N LEU A 14 4.70 10.76 3.07
CA LEU A 14 4.72 9.66 2.10
C LEU A 14 6.01 9.80 1.28
N THR A 15 7.00 8.97 1.56
CA THR A 15 8.24 8.84 0.79
C THR A 15 8.07 7.76 -0.28
N PRO A 16 8.92 7.72 -1.31
CA PRO A 16 9.02 6.55 -2.17
C PRO A 16 9.25 5.27 -1.37
N LEU A 17 8.74 4.15 -1.88
CA LEU A 17 8.78 2.83 -1.23
C LEU A 17 9.04 1.74 -2.26
N LYS A 18 9.84 0.74 -1.90
CA LYS A 18 9.93 -0.49 -2.69
C LYS A 18 8.57 -1.20 -2.77
N ALA A 19 8.31 -1.86 -3.89
CA ALA A 19 7.02 -2.51 -4.16
C ALA A 19 6.69 -3.60 -3.12
N GLU A 20 7.68 -4.31 -2.61
CA GLU A 20 7.53 -5.39 -1.62
C GLU A 20 6.92 -4.86 -0.31
N ILE A 21 7.30 -3.64 0.11
CA ILE A 21 6.72 -2.99 1.30
C ILE A 21 5.24 -2.69 1.05
N VAL A 22 4.89 -2.21 -0.14
CA VAL A 22 3.50 -1.89 -0.49
C VAL A 22 2.64 -3.16 -0.58
N ILE A 23 3.16 -4.22 -1.19
CA ILE A 23 2.52 -5.54 -1.25
C ILE A 23 2.27 -6.05 0.17
N LYS A 24 3.26 -5.96 1.07
CA LYS A 24 3.11 -6.40 2.46
C LYS A 24 2.05 -5.62 3.22
N ILE A 25 2.02 -4.29 3.06
CA ILE A 25 0.96 -3.45 3.65
C ILE A 25 -0.43 -3.91 3.17
N LEU A 26 -0.59 -4.14 1.86
CA LEU A 26 -1.86 -4.56 1.30
C LEU A 26 -2.28 -5.94 1.81
N GLN A 27 -1.35 -6.90 1.90
CA GLN A 27 -1.59 -8.21 2.52
C GLN A 27 -2.10 -8.08 3.97
N ASP A 28 -1.46 -7.23 4.77
CA ASP A 28 -1.85 -6.98 6.17
C ASP A 28 -3.17 -6.20 6.31
N THR A 29 -3.79 -5.81 5.18
CA THR A 29 -5.11 -5.17 5.09
C THR A 29 -6.15 -6.05 4.37
N GLY A 30 -5.82 -7.31 4.09
CA GLY A 30 -6.76 -8.30 3.53
C GLY A 30 -6.65 -8.53 2.03
N PHE A 31 -5.74 -7.86 1.32
CA PHE A 31 -5.52 -8.14 -0.09
C PHE A 31 -4.71 -9.42 -0.28
N SER A 32 -5.08 -10.22 -1.28
CA SER A 32 -4.34 -11.41 -1.70
C SER A 32 -3.75 -11.21 -3.09
N PHE A 33 -2.66 -11.91 -3.39
CA PHE A 33 -2.10 -11.94 -4.75
C PHE A 33 -3.04 -12.70 -5.69
N ILE A 34 -3.33 -12.10 -6.84
CA ILE A 34 -4.15 -12.75 -7.87
C ILE A 34 -3.30 -13.23 -9.04
N ARG A 35 -2.51 -12.32 -9.63
CA ARG A 35 -1.63 -12.65 -10.76
C ARG A 35 -0.56 -11.58 -10.96
N GLN A 36 0.44 -11.94 -11.75
CA GLN A 36 1.45 -11.02 -12.26
C GLN A 36 1.51 -11.12 -13.78
N THR A 37 1.67 -9.99 -14.46
CA THR A 37 1.92 -9.94 -15.90
C THR A 37 3.00 -8.91 -16.18
N GLY A 38 4.18 -9.39 -16.56
CA GLY A 38 5.40 -8.56 -16.61
C GLY A 38 5.71 -7.94 -15.24
N GLY A 39 6.08 -6.67 -15.22
CA GLY A 39 6.35 -5.91 -14.00
C GLY A 39 5.09 -5.38 -13.29
N HIS A 40 3.92 -5.98 -13.45
CA HIS A 40 2.70 -5.54 -12.76
C HIS A 40 2.08 -6.68 -11.96
N VAL A 41 2.00 -6.49 -10.65
CA VAL A 41 1.30 -7.38 -9.71
C VAL A 41 -0.13 -6.88 -9.51
N ILE A 42 -1.09 -7.79 -9.54
CA ILE A 42 -2.50 -7.51 -9.23
C ILE A 42 -2.84 -8.19 -7.92
N MET A 43 -3.35 -7.39 -6.98
CA MET A 43 -3.86 -7.86 -5.70
C MET A 43 -5.34 -7.54 -5.57
N GLN A 44 -6.09 -8.38 -4.85
CA GLN A 44 -7.54 -8.20 -4.66
C GLN A 44 -7.96 -8.49 -3.22
N ASP A 45 -8.85 -7.67 -2.67
CA ASP A 45 -9.48 -7.91 -1.36
C ASP A 45 -10.70 -8.87 -1.47
N PRO A 46 -11.27 -9.33 -0.35
CA PRO A 46 -12.42 -10.25 -0.38
C PRO A 46 -13.68 -9.66 -1.01
N ASP A 47 -13.79 -8.33 -1.07
CA ASP A 47 -14.93 -7.61 -1.68
C ASP A 47 -14.73 -7.44 -3.21
N GLY A 48 -13.61 -7.93 -3.75
CA GLY A 48 -13.31 -7.89 -5.18
C GLY A 48 -12.56 -6.63 -5.65
N ARG A 49 -12.22 -5.70 -4.75
CA ARG A 49 -11.46 -4.50 -5.08
C ARG A 49 -10.04 -4.87 -5.48
N SER A 50 -9.63 -4.45 -6.67
CA SER A 50 -8.30 -4.76 -7.22
C SER A 50 -7.36 -3.56 -7.20
N VAL A 51 -6.09 -3.83 -6.94
CA VAL A 51 -4.99 -2.87 -6.97
C VAL A 51 -3.90 -3.40 -7.89
N VAL A 52 -3.37 -2.53 -8.75
CA VAL A 52 -2.22 -2.85 -9.61
C VAL A 52 -0.97 -2.19 -9.04
N ILE A 53 0.10 -2.95 -8.90
CA ILE A 53 1.36 -2.53 -8.30
C ILE A 53 2.46 -2.73 -9.34
N PRO A 54 3.12 -1.66 -9.81
CA PRO A 54 4.34 -1.80 -10.60
C PRO A 54 5.45 -2.42 -9.75
N VAL A 55 6.19 -3.35 -10.32
CA VAL A 55 7.30 -4.07 -9.70
C VAL A 55 8.46 -4.09 -10.69
N HIS A 56 9.40 -3.18 -10.48
CA HIS A 56 10.64 -3.10 -11.24
C HIS A 56 11.82 -3.28 -10.28
N PRO A 57 12.71 -4.27 -10.52
CA PRO A 57 13.85 -4.51 -9.65
C PRO A 57 14.73 -3.26 -9.48
N GLY A 58 15.05 -2.91 -8.24
CA GLY A 58 15.90 -1.77 -7.90
C GLY A 58 15.20 -0.42 -7.87
N GLU A 59 13.91 -0.35 -8.21
CA GLU A 59 13.14 0.91 -8.20
C GLU A 59 12.22 1.04 -6.99
N GLU A 60 11.86 2.29 -6.70
CA GLU A 60 10.85 2.63 -5.70
C GLU A 60 9.62 3.26 -6.36
N LEU A 61 8.46 2.95 -5.81
CA LEU A 61 7.20 3.55 -6.20
C LEU A 61 7.15 4.99 -5.71
N GLY A 62 7.18 5.93 -6.66
CA GLY A 62 7.04 7.35 -6.38
C GLY A 62 5.70 7.71 -5.74
N ARG A 63 5.64 8.89 -5.13
CA ARG A 63 4.47 9.38 -4.37
C ARG A 63 3.16 9.37 -5.16
N GLY A 64 3.21 9.61 -6.48
CA GLY A 64 2.03 9.58 -7.34
C GLY A 64 1.42 8.19 -7.42
N ILE A 65 2.25 7.16 -7.61
CA ILE A 65 1.85 5.76 -7.64
C ILE A 65 1.31 5.33 -6.28
N LEU A 66 2.03 5.66 -5.20
CA LEU A 66 1.58 5.34 -3.84
C LEU A 66 0.21 5.96 -3.52
N ARG A 67 -0.04 7.21 -3.92
CA ARG A 67 -1.37 7.84 -3.76
C ARG A 67 -2.46 7.13 -4.56
N ALA A 68 -2.15 6.70 -5.79
CA ALA A 68 -3.07 5.95 -6.62
C ALA A 68 -3.42 4.61 -5.96
N ILE A 69 -2.41 3.89 -5.46
CA ILE A 69 -2.58 2.62 -4.74
C ILE A 69 -3.43 2.80 -3.48
N ILE A 70 -3.12 3.79 -2.63
CA ILE A 70 -3.89 4.07 -1.40
C ILE A 70 -5.36 4.33 -1.74
N ARG A 71 -5.62 5.14 -2.78
CA ARG A 71 -6.99 5.42 -3.23
C ARG A 71 -7.69 4.17 -3.76
N GLN A 72 -7.00 3.39 -4.59
CA GLN A 72 -7.55 2.17 -5.20
C GLN A 72 -7.83 1.08 -4.17
N SER A 73 -7.01 0.98 -3.11
CA SER A 73 -7.20 0.01 -2.05
C SER A 73 -8.30 0.38 -1.05
N GLY A 74 -8.82 1.62 -1.12
CA GLY A 74 -9.81 2.13 -0.17
C GLY A 74 -9.22 2.48 1.20
N LEU A 75 -7.90 2.40 1.37
CA LEU A 75 -7.23 2.83 2.59
C LEU A 75 -7.19 4.34 2.68
N THR A 76 -7.25 4.85 3.90
CA THR A 76 -6.84 6.23 4.17
C THR A 76 -5.32 6.33 4.17
N ARG A 77 -4.82 7.55 3.96
CA ARG A 77 -3.40 7.86 4.07
C ARG A 77 -2.84 7.48 5.45
N ASP A 78 -3.63 7.68 6.50
CA ASP A 78 -3.20 7.45 7.88
C ASP A 78 -3.14 5.95 8.21
N GLU A 79 -4.10 5.16 7.74
CA GLU A 79 -4.04 3.69 7.86
C GLU A 79 -2.81 3.14 7.13
N PHE A 80 -2.54 3.62 5.91
CA PHE A 80 -1.36 3.20 5.16
C PHE A 80 -0.06 3.56 5.88
N LEU A 81 0.08 4.80 6.37
CA LEU A 81 1.28 5.24 7.08
C LEU A 81 1.45 4.53 8.43
N THR A 82 0.36 4.19 9.11
CA THR A 82 0.39 3.40 10.34
C THR A 82 0.94 2.01 10.06
N LYS A 83 0.44 1.32 9.03
CA LYS A 83 0.98 0.01 8.61
C LYS A 83 2.45 0.09 8.20
N LEU A 84 2.84 1.14 7.47
CA LEU A 84 4.23 1.38 7.09
C LEU A 84 5.17 1.53 8.31
N VAL A 85 4.75 2.28 9.33
CA VAL A 85 5.53 2.44 10.56
C VAL A 85 5.63 1.12 11.31
N THR A 86 4.55 0.33 11.36
CA THR A 86 4.54 -0.98 12.02
C THR A 86 5.47 -1.98 11.35
N ILE A 87 5.56 -2.02 10.02
CA ILE A 87 6.44 -2.94 9.29
C ILE A 87 7.93 -2.57 9.42
N ARG A 88 8.23 -1.29 9.66
CA ARG A 88 9.61 -0.78 9.80
C ARG A 88 10.16 -0.89 11.23
N LYS A 89 9.32 -1.22 12.20
CA LYS A 89 9.75 -1.52 13.58
C LYS A 89 10.13 -2.99 13.68
#